data_AF-A0A8C2Z0P3-F1
#
_entry.id   AF-A0A8C2Z0P3-F1
#
_cell.length_a   1.000
_cell.length_b   1.000
_cell.length_c   1.000
_cell.angle_alpha   90.00
_cell.angle_beta   90.00
_cell.angle_gamma   90.00
#
_symmetry.space_group_name_H-M   'P 1'
#
loop_
_entity.id
_entity.type
_entity.pdbx_description
1 polymer ?
#
loop_
_entity_poly.entity_id
_entity_poly.type
_entity_poly.pdbx_seq_one_letter_code
_entity_poly.pdbx_strand_id
1 'polypeptide(L)'
;MDALLDFEECVMKLCGKMVEAGHAYSAANQLFLTGLAELSMSHKKDSVITMLFDQTQRAISHQLTNLCAQFLPQLVETRREFVRIGEDLETAALKSAQVSRFKAADAERASHLLLATRKCYQHFALDYCLQLNTFKTQQRVDVLNSMFSFVHAQFTFFHQGFDLLRDLEPTMKAMAAQLSQASADCAAQRKELENKHLLVQRDASGEPSVCPCPGSDDIIQGHLLKRCRRKPKTWKRCWFSIRDNQLMYRKSHKENSVVLFEDLRLCAVKSLQNLDRRFCFELLSLCTSELVEVHIDPACVQPREPPPGPPLQRPPVLGVALSCPGNQQCCDCGEEEPRWASVNLGVTMCIECSGIHRSLGVHLSKVRSLTLDSWEAEQLKLLCILGNNVMNQIYEARCSAEGRVKPGAASVRAEKETWIKEKYVEKRFVSDRGLKGDAGRRLYQAAEAGDLVAMATALAQGAEVNQSIGEEAGRTALIGAAVGGSLSACEFLLLNRANVNHRDLRGQGALHAAAAAGHTG
;
A
#
# COMPACT_ATOMS: atom_id res chain seq x y z
N MET A 1 -54.92 -13.26 23.06
CA MET A 1 -53.92 -13.88 23.95
C MET A 1 -52.86 -14.50 23.08
N ASP A 2 -53.26 -15.24 22.04
CA ASP A 2 -52.41 -15.76 20.96
C ASP A 2 -51.50 -14.71 20.32
N ALA A 3 -52.01 -13.55 19.91
CA ALA A 3 -51.17 -12.48 19.35
C ALA A 3 -50.12 -11.89 20.33
N LEU A 4 -50.32 -12.07 21.64
CA LEU A 4 -49.41 -11.59 22.68
C LEU A 4 -48.32 -12.65 22.96
N LEU A 5 -48.73 -13.92 23.01
CA LEU A 5 -47.84 -15.07 23.09
C LEU A 5 -46.95 -15.18 21.84
N ASP A 6 -47.51 -14.97 20.66
CA ASP A 6 -46.77 -14.91 19.40
C ASP A 6 -45.76 -13.76 19.38
N PHE A 7 -46.11 -12.60 19.96
CA PHE A 7 -45.21 -11.46 20.07
C PHE A 7 -44.07 -11.73 21.05
N GLU A 8 -44.36 -12.28 22.23
CA GLU A 8 -43.34 -12.65 23.21
C GLU A 8 -42.43 -13.77 22.69
N GLU A 9 -42.97 -14.79 22.04
CA GLU A 9 -42.20 -15.87 21.42
C GLU A 9 -41.31 -15.35 20.28
N CYS A 10 -41.82 -14.42 19.47
CA CYS A 10 -41.05 -13.76 18.43
C CYS A 10 -39.89 -12.92 19.02
N VAL A 11 -40.15 -12.12 20.04
CA VAL A 11 -39.14 -11.31 20.73
C VAL A 11 -38.08 -12.20 21.37
N MET A 12 -38.48 -13.28 22.05
CA MET A 12 -37.54 -14.24 22.66
C MET A 12 -36.66 -14.94 21.63
N LYS A 13 -37.23 -15.31 20.48
CA LYS A 13 -36.49 -15.90 19.36
C LYS A 13 -35.48 -14.92 18.75
N LEU A 14 -35.83 -13.63 18.65
CA LEU A 14 -34.93 -12.58 18.17
C LEU A 14 -33.80 -12.30 19.17
N CYS A 15 -34.11 -12.26 20.47
CA CYS A 15 -33.12 -12.16 21.54
C CYS A 15 -32.12 -13.32 21.52
N GLY A 16 -32.60 -14.56 21.33
CA GLY A 16 -31.74 -15.74 21.20
C GLY A 16 -30.77 -15.64 20.01
N LYS A 17 -31.24 -15.19 18.84
CA LYS A 17 -30.37 -14.96 17.68
C LYS A 17 -29.34 -13.87 17.90
N MET A 18 -29.72 -12.78 18.58
CA MET A 18 -28.80 -11.70 18.93
C MET A 18 -27.67 -12.20 19.84
N VAL A 19 -28.00 -13.07 20.80
CA VAL A 19 -27.05 -13.72 21.70
C VAL A 19 -26.08 -14.63 20.93
N GLU A 20 -26.59 -15.50 20.08
CA GLU A 20 -25.77 -16.42 19.26
C GLU A 20 -24.77 -15.65 18.39
N ALA A 21 -25.22 -14.56 17.77
CA ALA A 21 -24.36 -13.66 16.99
C ALA A 21 -23.30 -12.97 17.87
N GLY A 22 -23.67 -12.54 19.08
CA GLY A 22 -22.74 -11.95 20.04
C GLY A 22 -21.63 -12.91 20.48
N HIS A 23 -21.96 -14.18 20.74
CA HIS A 23 -20.97 -15.22 21.05
C HIS A 23 -20.03 -15.49 19.88
N ALA A 24 -20.58 -15.62 18.67
CA ALA A 24 -19.77 -15.83 17.47
C ALA A 24 -18.80 -14.66 17.24
N TYR A 25 -19.26 -13.42 17.41
CA TYR A 25 -18.43 -12.23 17.32
C TYR A 25 -17.30 -12.22 18.37
N SER A 26 -17.63 -12.49 19.63
CA SER A 26 -16.64 -12.52 20.71
C SER A 26 -15.56 -13.58 20.48
N ALA A 27 -15.97 -14.80 20.09
CA ALA A 27 -15.04 -15.90 19.80
C ALA A 27 -14.13 -15.58 18.60
N ALA A 28 -14.67 -15.01 17.53
CA ALA A 28 -13.87 -14.59 16.37
C ALA A 28 -12.85 -13.51 16.74
N ASN A 29 -13.25 -12.54 17.57
CA ASN A 29 -12.37 -11.47 18.03
C ASN A 29 -11.24 -11.99 18.92
N GLN A 30 -11.51 -12.97 19.80
CA GLN A 30 -10.46 -13.64 20.59
C GLN A 30 -9.41 -14.33 19.71
N LEU A 31 -9.85 -15.07 18.70
CA LEU A 31 -8.96 -15.77 17.77
C LEU A 31 -8.09 -14.78 16.98
N PHE A 32 -8.68 -13.68 16.52
CA PHE A 32 -7.95 -12.63 15.81
C PHE A 32 -6.84 -12.00 16.68
N LEU A 33 -7.17 -11.63 17.92
CA LEU A 33 -6.19 -11.05 18.86
C LEU A 33 -5.07 -12.04 19.21
N THR A 34 -5.41 -13.32 19.36
CA THR A 34 -4.41 -14.38 19.63
C THR A 34 -3.44 -14.53 18.45
N GLY A 35 -3.92 -14.55 17.21
CA GLY A 35 -3.06 -14.63 16.02
C GLY A 35 -2.14 -13.42 15.86
N LEU A 36 -2.60 -12.22 16.24
CA LEU A 36 -1.77 -11.02 16.27
C LEU A 36 -0.66 -11.11 17.34
N ALA A 37 -0.96 -11.65 18.51
CA ALA A 37 0.03 -11.85 19.57
C ALA A 37 1.12 -12.86 19.17
N GLU A 38 0.77 -13.93 18.46
CA GLU A 38 1.72 -14.92 17.94
C GLU A 38 2.67 -14.33 16.89
N LEU A 39 2.15 -13.48 15.99
CA LEU A 39 2.96 -12.71 15.04
C LEU A 39 4.01 -11.84 15.74
N SER A 40 3.65 -11.21 16.86
CA SER A 40 4.56 -10.39 17.67
C SER A 40 5.74 -11.19 18.24
N MET A 41 5.53 -12.45 18.62
CA MET A 41 6.58 -13.30 19.19
C MET A 41 7.64 -13.74 18.18
N SER A 42 7.32 -13.71 16.88
CA SER A 42 8.27 -14.00 15.80
C SER A 42 9.23 -12.84 15.50
N HIS A 43 8.87 -11.61 15.88
CA HIS A 43 9.69 -10.40 15.74
C HIS A 43 10.36 -10.02 17.08
N LYS A 44 11.46 -10.71 17.43
CA LYS A 44 12.20 -10.56 18.69
C LYS A 44 12.87 -9.18 18.95
N LYS A 45 12.45 -8.09 18.31
CA LYS A 45 13.12 -6.78 18.48
C LYS A 45 12.25 -5.57 18.81
N ASP A 46 10.92 -5.62 18.67
CA ASP A 46 10.10 -4.42 18.86
C ASP A 46 9.17 -4.55 20.08
N SER A 47 9.61 -4.02 21.22
CA SER A 47 8.88 -4.01 22.49
C SER A 47 7.51 -3.31 22.44
N VAL A 48 7.30 -2.46 21.43
CA VAL A 48 6.08 -1.67 21.21
C VAL A 48 4.92 -2.54 20.71
N ILE A 49 5.21 -3.49 19.80
CA ILE A 49 4.20 -4.37 19.20
C ILE A 49 3.64 -5.33 20.27
N THR A 50 4.51 -5.88 21.11
CA THR A 50 4.11 -6.76 22.22
C THR A 50 3.27 -6.03 23.27
N MET A 51 3.58 -4.76 23.57
CA MET A 51 2.80 -3.95 24.52
C MET A 51 1.40 -3.60 24.00
N LEU A 52 1.28 -3.27 22.70
CA LEU A 52 0.02 -2.97 22.05
C LEU A 52 -0.95 -4.15 22.09
N PHE A 53 -0.45 -5.35 21.77
CA PHE A 53 -1.30 -6.54 21.74
C PHE A 53 -1.73 -6.98 23.14
N ASP A 54 -0.84 -6.87 24.13
CA ASP A 54 -1.18 -7.19 25.51
C ASP A 54 -2.18 -6.19 26.12
N GLN A 55 -2.16 -4.91 25.71
CA GLN A 55 -3.20 -3.94 26.09
C GLN A 55 -4.53 -4.16 25.36
N THR A 56 -4.50 -4.44 24.06
CA THR A 56 -5.71 -4.68 23.24
C THR A 56 -6.42 -5.96 23.69
N GLN A 57 -5.66 -7.01 23.98
CA GLN A 57 -6.17 -8.28 24.49
C GLN A 57 -6.81 -8.10 25.87
N ARG A 58 -6.16 -7.39 26.80
CA ARG A 58 -6.74 -7.14 28.14
C ARG A 58 -8.00 -6.29 28.10
N ALA A 59 -8.03 -5.27 27.25
CA ALA A 59 -9.11 -4.30 27.25
C ALA A 59 -10.40 -4.78 26.56
N ILE A 60 -10.28 -5.52 25.45
CA ILE A 60 -11.42 -5.98 24.67
C ILE A 60 -11.92 -7.35 25.13
N SER A 61 -11.00 -8.27 25.48
CA SER A 61 -11.37 -9.64 25.86
C SER A 61 -12.02 -9.72 27.23
N HIS A 62 -11.50 -8.97 28.20
CA HIS A 62 -12.02 -9.02 29.57
C HIS A 62 -13.44 -8.43 29.66
N GLN A 63 -13.70 -7.32 28.97
CA GLN A 63 -14.99 -6.63 29.02
C GLN A 63 -16.10 -7.40 28.27
N LEU A 64 -15.81 -7.94 27.08
CA LEU A 64 -16.78 -8.74 26.32
C LEU A 64 -17.08 -10.09 26.98
N THR A 65 -16.07 -10.71 27.62
CA THR A 65 -16.24 -11.97 28.35
C THR A 65 -17.07 -11.78 29.62
N ASN A 66 -16.84 -10.69 30.37
CA ASN A 66 -17.62 -10.37 31.58
C ASN A 66 -19.10 -10.07 31.26
N LEU A 67 -19.37 -9.36 30.15
CA LEU A 67 -20.73 -9.09 29.68
C LEU A 67 -21.46 -10.38 29.30
N CYS A 68 -20.81 -11.32 28.60
CA CYS A 68 -21.44 -12.59 28.23
C CYS A 68 -21.65 -13.50 29.45
N ALA A 69 -20.71 -13.54 30.39
CA ALA A 69 -20.78 -14.44 31.55
C ALA A 69 -21.87 -14.05 32.57
N GLN A 70 -22.16 -12.75 32.73
CA GLN A 70 -23.11 -12.28 33.75
C GLN A 70 -24.59 -12.41 33.36
N PHE A 71 -24.94 -12.23 32.09
CA PHE A 71 -26.35 -12.10 31.68
C PHE A 71 -26.99 -13.39 31.13
N LEU A 72 -26.19 -14.34 30.66
CA LEU A 72 -26.66 -15.53 29.93
C LEU A 72 -27.25 -16.67 30.78
N PRO A 73 -26.74 -16.98 31.99
CA PRO A 73 -27.26 -18.10 32.78
C PRO A 73 -28.70 -17.89 33.27
N GLN A 74 -29.07 -16.67 33.64
CA GLN A 74 -30.41 -16.36 34.19
C GLN A 74 -31.53 -16.55 33.16
N LEU A 75 -31.28 -16.25 31.88
CA LEU A 75 -32.25 -16.36 30.79
C LEU A 75 -32.57 -17.82 30.38
N VAL A 76 -31.61 -18.72 30.57
CA VAL A 76 -31.77 -20.15 30.23
C VAL A 76 -32.57 -20.89 31.30
N GLU A 77 -32.41 -20.52 32.57
CA GLU A 77 -33.09 -21.15 33.71
C GLU A 77 -34.60 -20.88 33.67
N THR A 78 -35.02 -19.65 33.35
CA THR A 78 -36.44 -19.24 33.32
C THR A 78 -37.24 -19.95 32.22
N ARG A 79 -36.61 -20.30 31.10
CA ARG A 79 -37.25 -21.02 29.99
C ARG A 79 -37.51 -22.49 30.33
N ARG A 80 -36.68 -23.11 31.17
CA ARG A 80 -36.73 -24.55 31.47
C ARG A 80 -37.92 -24.93 32.35
N GLU A 81 -38.29 -24.08 33.30
CA GLU A 81 -39.35 -24.39 34.26
C GLU A 81 -40.76 -24.30 33.65
N PHE A 82 -40.96 -23.40 32.70
CA PHE A 82 -42.26 -23.17 32.05
C PHE A 82 -42.73 -24.34 31.17
N VAL A 83 -41.81 -24.93 30.40
CA VAL A 83 -42.14 -26.05 29.49
C VAL A 83 -42.49 -27.32 30.27
N ARG A 84 -41.86 -27.53 31.42
CA ARG A 84 -41.98 -28.78 32.21
C ARG A 84 -43.40 -29.05 32.72
N ILE A 85 -44.12 -28.01 33.14
CA ILE A 85 -45.41 -28.18 33.85
C ILE A 85 -46.57 -28.46 32.87
N GLY A 86 -46.45 -28.01 31.61
CA GLY A 86 -47.45 -28.28 30.57
C GLY A 86 -47.47 -29.75 30.14
N GLU A 87 -46.29 -30.38 30.04
CA GLU A 87 -46.13 -31.76 29.58
C GLU A 87 -46.72 -32.80 30.57
N ASP A 88 -46.69 -32.50 31.88
CA ASP A 88 -47.18 -33.39 32.94
C ASP A 88 -48.70 -33.60 32.90
N LEU A 89 -49.46 -32.58 32.48
CA LEU A 89 -50.92 -32.62 32.42
C LEU A 89 -51.43 -33.44 31.22
N GLU A 90 -50.84 -33.21 30.04
CA GLU A 90 -51.19 -33.99 28.84
C GLU A 90 -50.90 -35.48 29.05
N THR A 91 -49.78 -35.79 29.71
CA THR A 91 -49.39 -37.17 30.04
C THR A 91 -50.41 -37.86 30.95
N ALA A 92 -50.97 -37.16 31.94
CA ALA A 92 -51.99 -37.72 32.83
C ALA A 92 -53.34 -37.94 32.12
N ALA A 93 -53.72 -37.05 31.21
CA ALA A 93 -54.93 -37.16 30.40
C ALA A 93 -54.87 -38.34 29.42
N LEU A 94 -53.74 -38.49 28.71
CA LEU A 94 -53.49 -39.62 27.79
C LEU A 94 -53.52 -40.96 28.53
N LYS A 95 -52.86 -41.05 29.69
CA LYS A 95 -52.88 -42.26 30.52
C LYS A 95 -54.29 -42.65 30.95
N SER A 96 -55.15 -41.69 31.30
CA SER A 96 -56.54 -41.99 31.67
C SER A 96 -57.38 -42.45 30.47
N ALA A 97 -57.18 -41.85 29.30
CA ALA A 97 -57.92 -42.19 28.08
C ALA A 97 -57.55 -43.57 27.51
N GLN A 98 -56.31 -44.02 27.69
CA GLN A 98 -55.81 -45.29 27.14
C GLN A 98 -56.15 -46.52 27.99
N VAL A 99 -56.64 -46.35 29.22
CA VAL A 99 -56.93 -47.50 30.09
C VAL A 99 -58.18 -48.24 29.61
N SER A 100 -58.03 -49.55 29.41
CA SER A 100 -59.10 -50.41 28.94
C SER A 100 -60.25 -50.51 29.95
N ARG A 101 -61.49 -50.41 29.44
CA ARG A 101 -62.73 -50.55 30.22
C ARG A 101 -62.88 -51.86 31.01
N PHE A 102 -62.12 -52.90 30.64
CA PHE A 102 -62.16 -54.20 31.29
C PHE A 102 -61.25 -54.30 32.52
N LYS A 103 -60.42 -53.28 32.79
CA LYS A 103 -59.52 -53.20 33.94
C LYS A 103 -60.00 -52.12 34.91
N ALA A 104 -61.08 -52.40 35.62
CA ALA A 104 -61.77 -51.43 36.47
C ALA A 104 -60.85 -50.76 37.51
N ALA A 105 -59.99 -51.52 38.20
CA ALA A 105 -59.06 -50.98 39.20
C ALA A 105 -57.96 -50.08 38.60
N ASP A 106 -57.52 -50.36 37.38
CA ASP A 106 -56.53 -49.50 36.69
C ASP A 106 -57.18 -48.23 36.15
N ALA A 107 -58.43 -48.35 35.67
CA ALA A 107 -59.23 -47.22 35.23
C ALA A 107 -59.53 -46.27 36.38
N GLU A 108 -59.83 -46.82 37.56
CA GLU A 108 -60.07 -46.07 38.79
C GLU A 108 -58.81 -45.33 39.25
N ARG A 109 -57.63 -45.98 39.23
CA ARG A 109 -56.35 -45.32 39.56
C ARG A 109 -55.97 -44.21 38.57
N ALA A 110 -56.11 -44.44 37.28
CA ALA A 110 -55.83 -43.44 36.25
C ALA A 110 -56.84 -42.28 36.30
N SER A 111 -58.10 -42.57 36.63
CA SER A 111 -59.14 -41.57 36.87
C SER A 111 -58.84 -40.74 38.12
N HIS A 112 -58.41 -41.34 39.23
CA HIS A 112 -57.99 -40.61 40.43
C HIS A 112 -56.75 -39.75 40.21
N LEU A 113 -55.74 -40.26 39.49
CA LEU A 113 -54.58 -39.46 39.08
C LEU A 113 -55.03 -38.28 38.21
N LEU A 114 -55.84 -38.51 37.18
CA LEU A 114 -56.39 -37.45 36.35
C LEU A 114 -57.21 -36.46 37.17
N LEU A 115 -58.04 -36.90 38.12
CA LEU A 115 -58.84 -36.02 38.97
C LEU A 115 -57.99 -35.20 39.92
N ALA A 116 -56.92 -35.77 40.48
CA ALA A 116 -55.95 -35.06 41.30
C ALA A 116 -55.17 -34.03 40.47
N THR A 117 -54.66 -34.43 39.30
CA THR A 117 -53.97 -33.54 38.36
C THR A 117 -54.93 -32.48 37.79
N ARG A 118 -56.22 -32.78 37.62
CA ARG A 118 -57.27 -31.87 37.14
C ARG A 118 -57.74 -30.90 38.22
N LYS A 119 -57.87 -31.33 39.48
CA LYS A 119 -58.11 -30.43 40.60
C LYS A 119 -56.92 -29.53 40.85
N CYS A 120 -55.70 -30.07 40.80
CA CYS A 120 -54.50 -29.24 40.74
C CYS A 120 -54.61 -28.27 39.57
N TYR A 121 -54.88 -28.74 38.36
CA TYR A 121 -55.00 -27.89 37.18
C TYR A 121 -56.08 -26.81 37.30
N GLN A 122 -57.24 -27.09 37.92
CA GLN A 122 -58.31 -26.10 38.13
C GLN A 122 -57.93 -25.07 39.19
N HIS A 123 -57.26 -25.48 40.26
CA HIS A 123 -56.71 -24.58 41.26
C HIS A 123 -55.60 -23.72 40.64
N PHE A 124 -54.70 -24.36 39.90
CA PHE A 124 -53.69 -23.70 39.07
C PHE A 124 -54.30 -22.85 37.96
N ALA A 125 -55.51 -23.12 37.45
CA ALA A 125 -56.16 -22.32 36.41
C ALA A 125 -56.80 -21.06 36.98
N LEU A 126 -57.36 -21.13 38.20
CA LEU A 126 -57.82 -19.97 38.95
C LEU A 126 -56.65 -19.11 39.43
N ASP A 127 -55.60 -19.73 39.97
CA ASP A 127 -54.34 -19.05 40.27
C ASP A 127 -53.71 -18.49 38.99
N TYR A 128 -53.80 -19.19 37.85
CA TYR A 128 -53.33 -18.70 36.55
C TYR A 128 -54.15 -17.51 36.08
N CYS A 129 -55.48 -17.49 36.22
CA CYS A 129 -56.29 -16.31 35.88
C CYS A 129 -55.96 -15.10 36.76
N LEU A 130 -55.75 -15.30 38.05
CA LEU A 130 -55.28 -14.27 38.97
C LEU A 130 -53.87 -13.79 38.58
N GLN A 131 -52.95 -14.72 38.36
CA GLN A 131 -51.60 -14.45 37.91
C GLN A 131 -51.57 -13.82 36.51
N LEU A 132 -52.52 -14.10 35.62
CA LEU A 132 -52.60 -13.55 34.27
C LEU A 132 -53.07 -12.08 34.30
N ASN A 133 -53.96 -11.74 35.23
CA ASN A 133 -54.35 -10.34 35.47
C ASN A 133 -53.23 -9.56 36.18
N THR A 134 -52.56 -10.17 37.15
CA THR A 134 -51.37 -9.60 37.79
C THR A 134 -50.24 -9.44 36.76
N PHE A 135 -50.01 -10.44 35.92
CA PHE A 135 -49.06 -10.45 34.81
C PHE A 135 -49.40 -9.36 33.80
N LYS A 136 -50.64 -9.22 33.33
CA LYS A 136 -51.01 -8.11 32.42
C LYS A 136 -50.80 -6.73 33.02
N THR A 137 -51.01 -6.59 34.33
CA THR A 137 -50.78 -5.33 35.05
C THR A 137 -49.28 -5.05 35.19
N GLN A 138 -48.48 -6.09 35.39
CA GLN A 138 -47.04 -6.03 35.59
C GLN A 138 -46.23 -6.04 34.28
N GLN A 139 -46.77 -6.60 33.19
CA GLN A 139 -46.11 -6.83 31.90
C GLN A 139 -45.61 -5.53 31.29
N ARG A 140 -46.41 -4.46 31.35
CA ARG A 140 -45.99 -3.15 30.83
C ARG A 140 -44.78 -2.61 31.61
N VAL A 141 -44.75 -2.82 32.92
CA VAL A 141 -43.65 -2.41 33.78
C VAL A 141 -42.42 -3.27 33.52
N ASP A 142 -42.57 -4.59 33.40
CA ASP A 142 -41.45 -5.51 33.20
C ASP A 142 -40.83 -5.39 31.80
N VAL A 143 -41.64 -5.18 30.76
CA VAL A 143 -41.15 -4.89 29.40
C VAL A 143 -40.40 -3.56 29.38
N LEU A 144 -40.95 -2.51 30.00
CA LEU A 144 -40.27 -1.22 30.09
C LEU A 144 -38.99 -1.31 30.92
N ASN A 145 -39.00 -2.03 32.03
CA ASN A 145 -37.82 -2.25 32.87
C ASN A 145 -36.74 -3.03 32.11
N SER A 146 -37.11 -4.07 31.37
CA SER A 146 -36.20 -4.85 30.51
C SER A 146 -35.59 -4.00 29.40
N MET A 147 -36.40 -3.16 28.74
CA MET A 147 -35.91 -2.21 27.73
C MET A 147 -34.98 -1.17 28.35
N PHE A 148 -35.30 -0.65 29.53
CA PHE A 148 -34.47 0.32 30.23
C PHE A 148 -33.14 -0.30 30.69
N SER A 149 -33.17 -1.51 31.23
CA SER A 149 -31.96 -2.28 31.56
C SER A 149 -31.10 -2.54 30.32
N PHE A 150 -31.70 -2.88 29.18
CA PHE A 150 -30.99 -3.07 27.92
C PHE A 150 -30.32 -1.77 27.44
N VAL A 151 -31.05 -0.66 27.41
CA VAL A 151 -30.51 0.64 26.99
C VAL A 151 -29.40 1.12 27.94
N HIS A 152 -29.56 0.91 29.24
CA HIS A 152 -28.55 1.26 30.22
C HIS A 152 -27.28 0.40 30.09
N ALA A 153 -27.42 -0.90 29.79
CA ALA A 153 -26.31 -1.78 29.50
C ALA A 153 -25.56 -1.35 28.22
N GLN A 154 -26.29 -1.01 27.15
CA GLN A 154 -25.71 -0.47 25.92
C GLN A 154 -24.97 0.85 26.17
N PHE A 155 -25.59 1.77 26.91
CA PHE A 155 -24.96 3.04 27.28
C PHE A 155 -23.64 2.81 28.02
N THR A 156 -23.64 1.93 29.00
CA THR A 156 -22.45 1.60 29.79
C THR A 156 -21.36 0.97 28.92
N PHE A 157 -21.74 0.05 28.03
CA PHE A 157 -20.83 -0.59 27.08
C PHE A 157 -20.14 0.44 26.16
N PHE A 158 -20.92 1.32 25.52
CA PHE A 158 -20.36 2.34 24.62
C PHE A 158 -19.56 3.39 25.37
N HIS A 159 -19.94 3.78 26.58
CA HIS A 159 -19.18 4.72 27.38
C HIS A 159 -17.83 4.14 27.80
N GLN A 160 -17.79 2.90 28.28
CA GLN A 160 -16.54 2.23 28.63
C GLN A 160 -15.65 1.99 27.41
N GLY A 161 -16.24 1.61 26.28
CA GLY A 161 -15.53 1.47 25.01
C GLY A 161 -14.94 2.80 24.52
N PHE A 162 -15.69 3.90 24.66
CA PHE A 162 -15.23 5.24 24.33
C PHE A 162 -14.07 5.69 25.22
N ASP A 163 -14.19 5.53 26.54
CA ASP A 163 -13.12 5.90 27.47
C ASP A 163 -11.83 5.12 27.16
N LEU A 164 -11.94 3.83 26.87
CA LEU A 164 -10.80 3.00 26.50
C LEU A 164 -10.14 3.46 25.19
N LEU A 165 -10.94 3.74 24.14
CA LEU A 165 -10.41 4.20 22.86
C LEU A 165 -9.76 5.59 22.97
N ARG A 166 -10.35 6.46 23.78
CA ARG A 166 -9.79 7.77 24.10
C ARG A 166 -8.44 7.62 24.81
N ASP A 167 -8.32 6.70 25.76
CA ASP A 167 -7.08 6.46 26.49
C ASP A 167 -6.00 5.83 25.58
N LEU A 168 -6.40 5.13 24.50
CA LEU A 168 -5.50 4.58 23.49
C LEU A 168 -5.02 5.62 22.45
N GLU A 169 -5.75 6.72 22.29
CA GLU A 169 -5.49 7.76 21.28
C GLU A 169 -4.05 8.32 21.32
N PRO A 170 -3.45 8.63 22.48
CA PRO A 170 -2.05 9.08 22.55
C PRO A 170 -1.06 8.04 22.02
N THR A 171 -1.27 6.77 22.35
CA THR A 171 -0.43 5.65 21.89
C THR A 171 -0.55 5.49 20.37
N MET A 172 -1.76 5.61 19.81
CA MET A 172 -1.98 5.57 18.36
C MET A 172 -1.25 6.70 17.63
N LYS A 173 -1.28 7.92 18.17
CA LYS A 173 -0.56 9.07 17.60
C LYS A 173 0.95 8.86 17.64
N ALA A 174 1.48 8.34 18.75
CA ALA A 174 2.90 8.00 18.88
C ALA A 174 3.32 6.92 17.86
N MET A 175 2.51 5.87 17.67
CA MET A 175 2.76 4.83 16.69
C MET A 175 2.71 5.35 15.24
N ALA A 176 1.75 6.22 14.91
CA ALA A 176 1.68 6.83 13.58
C ALA A 176 2.93 7.67 13.27
N ALA A 177 3.47 8.39 14.26
CA ALA A 177 4.72 9.12 14.13
C ALA A 177 5.92 8.17 13.94
N GLN A 178 6.01 7.11 14.75
CA GLN A 178 7.08 6.10 14.63
C GLN A 178 7.02 5.35 13.29
N LEU A 179 5.83 5.00 12.80
CA LEU A 179 5.65 4.37 11.49
C LEU A 179 6.08 5.31 10.36
N SER A 180 5.73 6.60 10.45
CA SER A 180 6.15 7.60 9.47
C SER A 180 7.68 7.74 9.45
N GLN A 181 8.32 7.72 10.63
CA GLN A 181 9.78 7.75 10.74
C GLN A 181 10.42 6.48 10.16
N ALA A 182 9.95 5.30 10.56
CA ALA A 182 10.47 4.03 10.05
C ALA A 182 10.29 3.89 8.54
N SER A 183 9.17 4.36 7.99
CA SER A 183 8.95 4.41 6.54
C SER A 183 9.94 5.34 5.84
N ALA A 184 10.24 6.51 6.41
CA ALA A 184 11.24 7.42 5.88
C ALA A 184 12.65 6.80 5.93
N ASP A 185 13.00 6.15 7.03
CA ASP A 185 14.28 5.46 7.20
C ASP A 185 14.44 4.29 6.22
N CYS A 186 13.39 3.48 6.03
CA CYS A 186 13.37 2.42 5.02
C CYS A 186 13.54 2.96 3.60
N ALA A 187 12.87 4.06 3.26
CA ALA A 187 13.02 4.70 1.95
C ALA A 187 14.44 5.23 1.75
N ALA A 188 15.04 5.84 2.78
CA ALA A 188 16.42 6.31 2.75
C ALA A 188 17.41 5.15 2.59
N GLN A 189 17.27 4.08 3.38
CA GLN A 189 18.10 2.88 3.27
C GLN A 189 17.95 2.19 1.91
N ARG A 190 16.73 2.10 1.38
CA ARG A 190 16.48 1.55 0.04
C ARG A 190 17.21 2.36 -1.02
N LYS A 191 17.10 3.69 -0.97
CA LYS A 191 17.82 4.59 -1.89
C LYS A 191 19.33 4.44 -1.75
N GLU A 192 19.84 4.32 -0.52
CA GLU A 192 21.26 4.08 -0.27
C GLU A 192 21.72 2.74 -0.87
N LEU A 193 20.94 1.66 -0.68
CA LEU A 193 21.23 0.34 -1.24
C LEU A 193 21.14 0.33 -2.75
N GLU A 194 20.17 1.00 -3.35
CA GLU A 194 20.06 1.17 -4.81
C GLU A 194 21.28 1.92 -5.36
N ASN A 195 21.73 2.97 -4.68
CA ASN A 195 22.96 3.69 -5.04
C ASN A 195 24.21 2.81 -4.92
N LYS A 196 24.33 2.02 -3.84
CA LYS A 196 25.43 1.05 -3.66
C LYS A 196 25.37 -0.04 -4.73
N HIS A 197 24.19 -0.52 -5.09
CA HIS A 197 23.99 -1.51 -6.14
C HIS A 197 24.42 -0.97 -7.50
N LEU A 198 24.04 0.26 -7.83
CA LEU A 198 24.50 0.98 -9.02
C LEU A 198 26.03 1.12 -9.05
N LEU A 199 26.65 1.45 -7.91
CA LEU A 199 28.11 1.55 -7.81
C LEU A 199 28.79 0.19 -8.08
N VAL A 200 28.31 -0.87 -7.45
CA VAL A 200 28.82 -2.24 -7.65
C VAL A 200 28.59 -2.71 -9.09
N GLN A 201 27.45 -2.40 -9.70
CA GLN A 201 27.17 -2.74 -11.10
C GLN A 201 28.10 -2.00 -12.07
N ARG A 202 28.53 -0.78 -11.72
CA ARG A 202 29.49 0.02 -12.48
C ARG A 202 30.92 -0.55 -12.41
N ASP A 203 31.30 -1.09 -11.25
CA ASP A 203 32.58 -1.75 -11.00
C ASP A 203 32.58 -3.24 -11.38
N ALA A 204 31.41 -3.83 -11.65
CA ALA A 204 31.24 -5.23 -12.08
C ALA A 204 31.57 -5.43 -13.58
N SER A 205 32.56 -4.70 -14.11
CA SER A 205 33.09 -4.91 -15.45
C SER A 205 33.94 -6.19 -15.50
N GLY A 206 33.36 -7.35 -15.20
CA GLY A 206 33.87 -8.69 -15.53
C GLY A 206 35.30 -9.09 -15.11
N GLU A 207 36.11 -8.21 -14.53
CA GLU A 207 37.53 -8.42 -14.29
C GLU A 207 37.77 -8.69 -12.81
N PRO A 208 38.21 -9.91 -12.44
CA PRO A 208 38.48 -10.28 -11.07
C PRO A 208 39.64 -9.45 -10.52
N SER A 209 39.35 -8.57 -9.56
CA SER A 209 40.38 -7.84 -8.85
C SER A 209 41.04 -8.71 -7.78
N VAL A 210 42.35 -8.55 -7.60
CA VAL A 210 43.04 -8.98 -6.38
C VAL A 210 43.14 -7.75 -5.48
N CYS A 211 42.22 -7.62 -4.53
CA CYS A 211 42.27 -6.57 -3.51
C CYS A 211 42.62 -7.21 -2.15
N PRO A 212 43.67 -6.73 -1.46
CA PRO A 212 43.84 -7.01 -0.04
C PRO A 212 42.60 -6.50 0.71
N CYS A 213 41.97 -7.36 1.52
CA CYS A 213 40.84 -6.95 2.34
C CYS A 213 41.30 -5.83 3.30
N PRO A 214 40.64 -4.66 3.34
CA PRO A 214 40.99 -3.62 4.31
C PRO A 214 40.72 -4.15 5.73
N GLY A 215 41.77 -4.37 6.52
CA GLY A 215 41.68 -4.75 7.94
C GLY A 215 42.12 -6.17 8.31
N SER A 216 42.65 -6.97 7.38
CA SER A 216 43.38 -8.20 7.74
C SER A 216 44.63 -8.33 6.88
N ASP A 217 45.79 -8.07 7.47
CA ASP A 217 47.05 -7.90 6.73
C ASP A 217 47.54 -9.13 5.95
N ASP A 218 46.99 -10.34 6.11
CA ASP A 218 47.55 -11.54 5.47
C ASP A 218 46.51 -12.59 5.04
N ILE A 219 45.45 -12.18 4.32
CA ILE A 219 44.46 -13.15 3.83
C ILE A 219 44.20 -13.00 2.32
N ILE A 220 44.93 -13.78 1.53
CA ILE A 220 44.63 -13.98 0.11
C ILE A 220 43.60 -15.11 0.00
N GLN A 221 42.45 -14.84 -0.63
CA GLN A 221 41.42 -15.85 -0.90
C GLN A 221 40.96 -15.80 -2.36
N GLY A 222 40.63 -16.95 -2.92
CA GLY A 222 40.15 -17.01 -4.29
C GLY A 222 39.86 -18.42 -4.79
N HIS A 223 39.24 -18.49 -5.97
CA HIS A 223 38.99 -19.77 -6.63
C HIS A 223 40.21 -20.21 -7.42
N LEU A 224 40.61 -21.47 -7.24
CA LEU A 224 41.65 -22.11 -8.04
C LEU A 224 41.21 -23.54 -8.41
N LEU A 225 41.76 -24.09 -9.50
CA LEU A 225 41.50 -25.48 -9.89
C LEU A 225 42.61 -26.39 -9.36
N LYS A 226 42.25 -27.42 -8.59
CA LYS A 226 43.15 -28.47 -8.10
C LYS A 226 43.01 -29.73 -8.94
N ARG A 227 44.12 -30.34 -9.37
CA ARG A 227 44.13 -31.63 -10.07
C ARG A 227 44.17 -32.82 -9.11
N CYS A 228 43.31 -33.83 -9.33
CA CYS A 228 43.35 -35.10 -8.60
C CYS A 228 44.48 -36.01 -9.10
N ARG A 229 45.20 -36.65 -8.18
CA ARG A 229 46.28 -37.61 -8.50
C ARG A 229 45.78 -39.00 -8.89
N ARG A 230 44.64 -39.43 -8.34
CA ARG A 230 44.05 -40.76 -8.62
C ARG A 230 43.39 -40.74 -9.99
N LYS A 231 43.62 -41.77 -10.82
CA LYS A 231 42.94 -41.89 -12.12
C LYS A 231 41.43 -42.06 -11.89
N PRO A 232 40.56 -41.32 -12.61
CA PRO A 232 40.87 -40.36 -13.67
C PRO A 232 41.39 -39.00 -13.14
N LYS A 233 42.41 -38.45 -13.80
CA LYS A 233 43.02 -37.15 -13.46
C LYS A 233 42.05 -36.00 -13.79
N THR A 234 41.14 -35.68 -12.88
CA THR A 234 40.15 -34.60 -13.04
C THR A 234 40.58 -33.32 -12.34
N TRP A 235 40.24 -32.17 -12.92
CA TRP A 235 40.37 -30.86 -12.29
C TRP A 235 39.11 -30.49 -11.51
N LYS A 236 39.26 -29.95 -10.30
CA LYS A 236 38.14 -29.49 -9.46
C LYS A 236 38.36 -28.06 -9.02
N ARG A 237 37.36 -27.20 -9.21
CA ARG A 237 37.36 -25.81 -8.72
C ARG A 237 37.09 -25.82 -7.22
N CYS A 238 38.00 -25.26 -6.44
CA CYS A 238 37.88 -25.11 -4.99
C CYS A 238 38.12 -23.66 -4.59
N TRP A 239 37.63 -23.24 -3.43
CA TRP A 239 37.96 -21.94 -2.84
C TRP A 239 39.15 -22.12 -1.90
N PHE A 240 40.23 -21.40 -2.15
CA PHE A 240 41.46 -21.42 -1.37
C PHE A 240 41.56 -20.17 -0.50
N SER A 241 42.17 -20.32 0.66
CA SER A 241 42.48 -19.22 1.55
C SER A 241 43.84 -19.45 2.19
N ILE A 242 44.69 -18.44 2.15
CA ILE A 242 45.94 -18.39 2.89
C ILE A 242 45.66 -17.61 4.18
N ARG A 243 45.99 -18.19 5.33
CA ARG A 243 45.91 -17.53 6.64
C ARG A 243 46.95 -18.17 7.54
N ASP A 244 47.66 -17.37 8.33
CA ASP A 244 48.66 -17.83 9.31
C ASP A 244 49.72 -18.77 8.70
N ASN A 245 50.20 -18.45 7.50
CA ASN A 245 51.12 -19.28 6.69
C ASN A 245 50.58 -20.67 6.32
N GLN A 246 49.29 -20.95 6.52
CA GLN A 246 48.65 -22.19 6.12
C GLN A 246 47.89 -22.01 4.80
N LEU A 247 47.97 -23.01 3.91
CA LEU A 247 47.10 -23.07 2.73
C LEU A 247 45.93 -24.00 3.00
N MET A 248 44.72 -23.44 3.02
CA MET A 248 43.48 -24.19 3.21
C MET A 248 42.63 -24.15 1.95
N TYR A 249 41.79 -25.18 1.76
CA TYR A 249 40.77 -25.18 0.72
C TYR A 249 39.42 -25.69 1.22
N ARG A 250 38.34 -25.18 0.63
CA ARG A 250 36.96 -25.68 0.81
C ARG A 250 36.35 -26.06 -0.53
N LYS A 251 35.58 -27.14 -0.56
CA LYS A 251 34.87 -27.59 -1.78
C LYS A 251 33.51 -26.89 -1.95
N SER A 252 32.86 -26.53 -0.86
CA SER A 252 31.55 -25.86 -0.84
C SER A 252 31.45 -24.88 0.34
N HIS A 253 30.58 -23.88 0.26
CA HIS A 253 30.29 -22.96 1.37
C HIS A 253 29.69 -23.65 2.61
N LYS A 254 29.17 -24.87 2.44
CA LYS A 254 28.59 -25.70 3.51
C LYS A 254 29.58 -26.64 4.18
N GLU A 255 30.80 -26.78 3.63
CA GLU A 255 31.82 -27.71 4.14
C GLU A 255 32.93 -26.96 4.89
N ASN A 256 33.49 -27.60 5.92
CA ASN A 256 34.62 -27.06 6.67
C ASN A 256 35.88 -26.98 5.79
N SER A 257 36.74 -26.01 6.06
CA SER A 257 38.03 -25.86 5.40
C SER A 257 38.98 -27.00 5.76
N VAL A 258 39.67 -27.53 4.76
CA VAL A 258 40.71 -28.56 4.92
C VAL A 258 42.08 -27.92 4.72
N VAL A 259 42.98 -28.11 5.67
CA VAL A 259 44.37 -27.66 5.59
C VAL A 259 45.12 -28.54 4.58
N LEU A 260 45.74 -27.92 3.59
CA LEU A 260 46.53 -28.58 2.55
C LEU A 260 48.03 -28.52 2.85
N PHE A 261 48.50 -27.38 3.37
CA PHE A 261 49.86 -27.20 3.89
C PHE A 261 49.79 -26.44 5.21
N GLU A 262 50.44 -26.97 6.24
CA GLU A 262 50.47 -26.35 7.57
C GLU A 262 51.48 -25.21 7.69
N ASP A 263 52.51 -25.18 6.84
CA ASP A 263 53.48 -24.08 6.77
C ASP A 263 54.00 -23.88 5.33
N LEU A 264 53.57 -22.80 4.70
CA LEU A 264 53.96 -22.40 3.35
C LEU A 264 55.44 -22.01 3.24
N ARG A 265 56.11 -21.65 4.34
CA ARG A 265 57.56 -21.31 4.33
C ARG A 265 58.43 -22.52 4.03
N LEU A 266 57.89 -23.73 4.23
CA LEU A 266 58.53 -25.01 3.93
C LEU A 266 58.18 -25.53 2.53
N CYS A 267 57.52 -24.71 1.71
CA CYS A 267 57.07 -25.08 0.37
C CYS A 267 57.82 -24.29 -0.71
N ALA A 268 58.13 -24.97 -1.82
CA ALA A 268 58.67 -24.34 -3.03
C ALA A 268 57.61 -24.32 -4.14
N VAL A 269 57.60 -23.24 -4.93
CA VAL A 269 56.68 -23.09 -6.07
C VAL A 269 57.45 -23.33 -7.37
N LYS A 270 56.94 -24.23 -8.22
CA LYS A 270 57.50 -24.51 -9.55
C LYS A 270 56.47 -24.22 -10.62
N SER A 271 56.82 -23.39 -11.61
CA SER A 271 55.96 -23.17 -12.78
C SER A 271 56.03 -24.37 -13.73
N LEU A 272 54.88 -24.82 -14.22
CA LEU A 272 54.77 -25.96 -15.15
C LEU A 272 54.44 -25.46 -16.55
N GLN A 273 55.42 -25.55 -17.45
CA GLN A 273 55.28 -25.10 -18.85
C GLN A 273 54.83 -26.22 -19.81
N ASN A 274 54.94 -27.49 -19.41
CA ASN A 274 54.79 -28.66 -20.29
C ASN A 274 53.41 -29.36 -20.22
N LEU A 275 52.35 -28.69 -19.75
CA LEU A 275 50.99 -29.22 -19.71
C LEU A 275 50.12 -28.50 -20.76
N ASP A 276 49.15 -29.20 -21.35
CA ASP A 276 48.16 -28.64 -22.30
C ASP A 276 47.34 -27.44 -21.74
N ARG A 277 47.46 -27.13 -20.45
CA ARG A 277 46.81 -25.99 -19.79
C ARG A 277 47.84 -24.95 -19.38
N ARG A 278 47.57 -23.69 -19.77
CA ARG A 278 48.36 -22.50 -19.39
C ARG A 278 48.27 -22.22 -17.88
N PHE A 279 49.14 -21.39 -17.34
CA PHE A 279 49.09 -20.87 -15.95
C PHE A 279 49.08 -21.92 -14.83
N CYS A 280 49.72 -23.08 -15.06
CA CYS A 280 49.84 -24.12 -14.05
C CYS A 280 51.11 -23.93 -13.21
N PHE A 281 50.96 -23.97 -11.88
CA PHE A 281 52.09 -24.07 -10.96
C PHE A 281 51.92 -25.27 -10.02
N GLU A 282 53.03 -25.73 -9.47
CA GLU A 282 53.16 -26.86 -8.58
C GLU A 282 53.73 -26.38 -7.25
N LEU A 283 53.06 -26.74 -6.15
CA LEU A 283 53.58 -26.58 -4.79
C LEU A 283 54.26 -27.87 -4.34
N LEU A 284 55.49 -27.75 -3.85
CA LEU A 284 56.34 -28.85 -3.36
C LEU A 284 56.63 -28.64 -1.88
N SER A 285 56.26 -29.60 -1.02
CA SER A 285 56.65 -29.60 0.40
C SER A 285 57.64 -30.73 0.69
N LEU A 286 58.52 -30.50 1.67
CA LEU A 286 59.51 -31.49 2.12
C LEU A 286 58.89 -32.65 2.93
N CYS A 287 57.73 -32.41 3.57
CA CYS A 287 57.11 -33.36 4.49
C CYS A 287 55.92 -34.14 3.88
N THR A 288 55.33 -33.62 2.80
CA THR A 288 54.22 -34.26 2.10
C THR A 288 54.49 -34.26 0.61
N SER A 289 54.41 -35.43 -0.01
CA SER A 289 54.62 -35.60 -1.45
C SER A 289 53.48 -35.02 -2.29
N GLU A 290 52.68 -34.06 -1.80
CA GLU A 290 51.47 -33.56 -2.47
C GLU A 290 51.79 -32.50 -3.54
N LEU A 291 51.84 -32.92 -4.81
CA LEU A 291 51.72 -32.01 -5.96
C LEU A 291 50.31 -31.45 -6.01
N VAL A 292 50.20 -30.14 -5.90
CA VAL A 292 48.99 -29.41 -6.23
C VAL A 292 49.29 -28.61 -7.49
N GLU A 293 48.78 -29.09 -8.61
CA GLU A 293 48.77 -28.30 -9.84
C GLU A 293 47.61 -27.34 -9.78
N VAL A 294 47.91 -26.06 -9.95
CA VAL A 294 46.96 -24.97 -9.76
C VAL A 294 46.97 -24.05 -10.96
N HIS A 295 45.79 -23.77 -11.52
CA HIS A 295 45.59 -22.86 -12.64
C HIS A 295 45.13 -21.47 -12.17
N ILE A 296 45.81 -20.41 -12.62
CA ILE A 296 45.40 -19.01 -12.43
C ILE A 296 44.55 -18.54 -13.63
N ASP A 297 43.38 -17.97 -13.36
CA ASP A 297 42.53 -17.35 -14.39
C ASP A 297 43.17 -15.98 -14.80
N PRO A 298 43.49 -15.75 -16.09
CA PRO A 298 44.29 -14.60 -16.54
C PRO A 298 43.66 -13.22 -16.31
N ALA A 299 42.39 -13.12 -15.91
CA ALA A 299 41.72 -11.85 -15.72
C ALA A 299 42.17 -11.09 -14.43
N CYS A 300 43.09 -11.65 -13.64
CA CYS A 300 43.59 -11.07 -12.38
C CYS A 300 44.88 -10.21 -12.49
N VAL A 301 45.55 -10.11 -13.64
CA VAL A 301 46.91 -9.54 -13.71
C VAL A 301 47.10 -8.63 -14.93
N GLN A 302 46.68 -7.36 -14.85
CA GLN A 302 47.26 -6.28 -15.66
C GLN A 302 47.42 -4.97 -14.85
N PRO A 303 48.58 -4.27 -14.94
CA PRO A 303 48.76 -2.93 -14.35
C PRO A 303 48.17 -1.84 -15.27
N ARG A 304 47.44 -0.88 -14.70
CA ARG A 304 46.79 0.24 -15.42
C ARG A 304 47.69 1.49 -15.54
N GLU A 305 47.70 2.10 -16.72
CA GLU A 305 47.76 3.56 -16.88
C GLU A 305 46.37 4.17 -16.60
N PRO A 306 46.25 5.41 -16.09
CA PRO A 306 44.96 5.99 -15.75
C PRO A 306 44.17 6.37 -17.02
N PRO A 307 42.93 5.88 -17.19
CA PRO A 307 42.10 6.27 -18.33
C PRO A 307 41.46 7.65 -18.11
N PRO A 308 41.10 8.37 -19.20
CA PRO A 308 40.36 9.62 -19.11
C PRO A 308 38.99 9.35 -18.47
N GLY A 309 38.50 10.31 -17.66
CA GLY A 309 37.27 10.17 -16.87
C GLY A 309 36.02 9.78 -17.68
N PRO A 310 34.99 9.19 -17.04
CA PRO A 310 33.83 8.66 -17.73
C PRO A 310 32.99 9.79 -18.36
N PRO A 311 32.29 9.54 -19.48
CA PRO A 311 31.32 10.49 -20.00
C PRO A 311 30.17 10.64 -19.00
N LEU A 312 29.75 11.89 -18.77
CA LEU A 312 28.62 12.26 -17.93
C LEU A 312 27.33 11.59 -18.45
N GLN A 313 26.88 10.49 -17.83
CA GLN A 313 25.57 9.93 -18.14
C GLN A 313 24.48 10.85 -17.57
N ARG A 314 23.60 11.33 -18.46
CA ARG A 314 22.49 12.22 -18.10
C ARG A 314 21.52 11.50 -17.14
N PRO A 315 20.98 12.17 -16.10
CA PRO A 315 19.95 11.61 -15.22
C PRO A 315 18.75 11.05 -16.02
N PRO A 316 18.08 9.95 -15.57
CA PRO A 316 17.04 9.27 -16.36
C PRO A 316 15.90 10.19 -16.82
N VAL A 317 15.38 11.04 -15.93
CA VAL A 317 14.31 12.01 -16.24
C VAL A 317 14.78 13.04 -17.27
N LEU A 318 16.01 13.55 -17.12
CA LEU A 318 16.61 14.46 -18.09
C LEU A 318 16.77 13.78 -19.45
N GLY A 319 17.19 12.51 -19.48
CA GLY A 319 17.31 11.72 -20.70
C GLY A 319 15.98 11.59 -21.44
N VAL A 320 14.90 11.22 -20.73
CA VAL A 320 13.56 11.09 -21.31
C VAL A 320 13.04 12.45 -21.78
N ALA A 321 13.09 13.48 -20.94
CA ALA A 321 12.57 14.80 -21.29
C ALA A 321 13.28 15.41 -22.51
N LEU A 322 14.60 15.24 -22.62
CA LEU A 322 15.39 15.73 -23.77
C LEU A 322 15.27 14.83 -25.01
N SER A 323 14.61 13.67 -24.94
CA SER A 323 14.33 12.85 -26.12
C SER A 323 13.12 13.34 -26.93
N CYS A 324 12.29 14.19 -26.33
CA CYS A 324 11.07 14.69 -26.95
C CYS A 324 11.37 15.82 -27.96
N PRO A 325 10.59 15.96 -29.04
CA PRO A 325 10.83 16.98 -30.06
C PRO A 325 10.83 18.41 -29.50
N GLY A 326 11.94 19.14 -29.71
CA GLY A 326 12.09 20.54 -29.30
C GLY A 326 12.57 20.74 -27.86
N ASN A 327 12.56 19.70 -27.03
CA ASN A 327 12.97 19.82 -25.64
C ASN A 327 14.50 19.93 -25.46
N GLN A 328 15.28 19.74 -26.54
CA GLN A 328 16.75 19.89 -26.53
C GLN A 328 17.20 21.35 -26.35
N GLN A 329 16.30 22.30 -26.56
CA GLN A 329 16.54 23.73 -26.42
C GLN A 329 15.47 24.36 -25.53
N CYS A 330 15.83 25.39 -24.79
CA CYS A 330 14.94 26.14 -23.92
C CYS A 330 13.76 26.69 -24.72
N CYS A 331 12.54 26.48 -24.21
CA CYS A 331 11.31 26.88 -24.88
C CYS A 331 11.25 28.37 -25.22
N ASP A 332 11.92 29.23 -24.44
CA ASP A 332 11.75 30.68 -24.54
C ASP A 332 12.97 31.41 -25.12
N CYS A 333 14.20 30.94 -24.85
CA CYS A 333 15.43 31.60 -25.33
C CYS A 333 16.31 30.72 -26.25
N GLY A 334 15.96 29.44 -26.45
CA GLY A 334 16.72 28.53 -27.31
C GLY A 334 18.03 28.00 -26.73
N GLU A 335 18.38 28.30 -25.47
CA GLU A 335 19.56 27.74 -24.80
C GLU A 335 19.54 26.21 -24.77
N GLU A 336 20.66 25.58 -25.14
CA GLU A 336 20.76 24.12 -25.27
C GLU A 336 20.71 23.39 -23.91
N GLU A 337 20.28 22.13 -23.96
CA GLU A 337 20.17 21.22 -22.80
C GLU A 337 19.46 21.81 -21.56
N PRO A 338 18.20 22.27 -21.69
CA PRO A 338 17.45 22.79 -20.55
C PRO A 338 17.27 21.74 -19.46
N ARG A 339 17.50 22.13 -18.19
CA ARG A 339 17.42 21.22 -17.02
C ARG A 339 16.24 21.51 -16.09
N TRP A 340 15.34 22.41 -16.50
CA TRP A 340 14.11 22.71 -15.78
C TRP A 340 12.92 22.55 -16.71
N ALA A 341 11.73 22.40 -16.13
CA ALA A 341 10.50 22.29 -16.88
C ALA A 341 9.34 22.92 -16.11
N SER A 342 8.32 23.36 -16.83
CA SER A 342 7.03 23.72 -16.27
C SER A 342 6.06 22.56 -16.48
N VAL A 343 5.63 21.91 -15.38
CA VAL A 343 4.83 20.68 -15.47
C VAL A 343 3.41 20.92 -15.99
N ASN A 344 2.80 22.07 -15.65
CA ASN A 344 1.45 22.39 -16.09
C ASN A 344 1.37 22.90 -17.54
N LEU A 345 2.49 23.42 -18.06
CA LEU A 345 2.61 23.87 -19.45
C LEU A 345 3.21 22.79 -20.35
N GLY A 346 3.96 21.83 -19.80
CA GLY A 346 4.64 20.79 -20.58
C GLY A 346 5.81 21.31 -21.41
N VAL A 347 6.59 22.25 -20.88
CA VAL A 347 7.76 22.85 -21.57
C VAL A 347 9.05 22.68 -20.77
N THR A 348 10.19 22.56 -21.44
CA THR A 348 11.55 22.58 -20.86
C THR A 348 12.21 23.95 -21.03
N MET A 349 12.97 24.38 -20.03
CA MET A 349 13.58 25.70 -19.95
C MET A 349 14.94 25.67 -19.25
N CYS A 350 15.80 26.64 -19.56
CA CYS A 350 17.09 26.82 -18.91
C CYS A 350 16.93 27.40 -17.49
N ILE A 351 18.04 27.49 -16.75
CA ILE A 351 18.03 27.98 -15.37
C ILE A 351 17.46 29.40 -15.27
N GLU A 352 17.83 30.27 -16.21
CA GLU A 352 17.45 31.67 -16.17
C GLU A 352 15.96 31.87 -16.48
N CYS A 353 15.46 31.28 -17.57
CA CYS A 353 14.05 31.30 -17.93
C CYS A 353 13.19 30.63 -16.84
N SER A 354 13.68 29.56 -16.21
CA SER A 354 13.00 28.95 -15.07
C SER A 354 12.84 29.90 -13.88
N GLY A 355 13.84 30.77 -13.64
CA GLY A 355 13.77 31.81 -12.62
C GLY A 355 12.71 32.87 -12.92
N ILE A 356 12.50 33.20 -14.19
CA ILE A 356 11.44 34.13 -14.64
C ILE A 356 10.07 33.44 -14.51
N HIS A 357 9.94 32.19 -14.94
CA HIS A 357 8.69 31.43 -14.78
C HIS A 357 8.24 31.32 -13.31
N ARG A 358 9.18 31.28 -12.36
CA ARG A 358 8.86 31.32 -10.92
C ARG A 358 8.25 32.66 -10.50
N SER A 359 8.66 33.79 -11.07
CA SER A 359 8.11 35.10 -10.72
C SER A 359 6.71 35.35 -11.28
N LEU A 360 6.28 34.61 -12.31
CA LEU A 360 4.89 34.63 -12.80
C LEU A 360 3.89 34.05 -11.79
N GLY A 361 4.35 33.16 -10.91
CA GLY A 361 3.54 32.49 -9.91
C GLY A 361 2.94 31.15 -10.37
N VAL A 362 2.62 30.31 -9.37
CA VAL A 362 2.20 28.91 -9.56
C VAL A 362 0.82 28.72 -10.19
N HIS A 363 0.12 29.80 -10.51
CA HIS A 363 -1.13 29.78 -11.28
C HIS A 363 -0.90 29.79 -12.78
N LEU A 364 0.28 30.24 -13.23
CA LEU A 364 0.68 30.28 -14.64
C LEU A 364 1.72 29.20 -14.94
N SER A 365 2.73 29.05 -14.08
CA SER A 365 3.83 28.13 -14.33
C SER A 365 4.28 27.40 -13.06
N LYS A 366 4.34 26.07 -13.12
CA LYS A 366 4.77 25.18 -12.04
C LYS A 366 6.14 24.60 -12.37
N VAL A 367 7.19 25.26 -11.90
CA VAL A 367 8.58 24.92 -12.25
C VAL A 367 9.10 23.73 -11.41
N ARG A 368 9.74 22.78 -12.08
CA ARG A 368 10.46 21.62 -11.51
C ARG A 368 11.83 21.45 -12.18
N SER A 369 12.80 20.94 -11.44
CA SER A 369 14.11 20.54 -11.97
C SER A 369 14.04 19.13 -12.55
N LEU A 370 14.60 18.93 -13.74
CA LEU A 370 14.72 17.61 -14.39
C LEU A 370 15.84 16.75 -13.79
N THR A 371 16.65 17.32 -12.90
CA THR A 371 17.81 16.64 -12.29
C THR A 371 17.74 16.57 -10.77
N LEU A 372 17.03 17.48 -10.11
CA LEU A 372 17.01 17.61 -8.65
C LEU A 372 15.67 17.20 -8.01
N ASP A 373 14.56 17.30 -8.74
CA ASP A 373 13.22 16.99 -8.20
C ASP A 373 12.78 15.56 -8.55
N SER A 374 11.88 14.99 -7.74
CA SER A 374 11.15 13.76 -8.07
C SER A 374 10.05 14.03 -9.08
N TRP A 375 9.84 13.09 -10.02
CA TRP A 375 8.85 13.18 -11.08
C TRP A 375 7.91 11.98 -11.06
N GLU A 376 6.62 12.26 -11.16
CA GLU A 376 5.58 11.25 -11.38
C GLU A 376 5.52 10.87 -12.87
N ALA A 377 5.07 9.65 -13.17
CA ALA A 377 5.05 9.13 -14.53
C ALA A 377 4.10 9.93 -15.43
N GLU A 378 2.97 10.37 -14.88
CA GLU A 378 1.93 11.15 -15.54
C GLU A 378 2.46 12.53 -15.92
N GLN A 379 3.20 13.19 -15.03
CA GLN A 379 3.84 14.48 -15.28
C GLN A 379 4.89 14.40 -16.39
N LEU A 380 5.69 13.32 -16.40
CA LEU A 380 6.67 13.08 -17.46
C LEU A 380 5.97 12.80 -18.80
N LYS A 381 4.86 12.05 -18.79
CA LYS A 381 4.04 11.78 -19.97
C LYS A 381 3.43 13.06 -20.55
N LEU A 382 2.94 13.98 -19.71
CA LEU A 382 2.49 15.32 -20.14
C LEU A 382 3.60 16.10 -20.84
N LEU A 383 4.80 16.12 -20.25
CA LEU A 383 5.98 16.78 -20.82
C LEU A 383 6.38 16.18 -22.17
N CYS A 384 6.18 14.87 -22.37
CA CYS A 384 6.50 14.18 -23.62
C CYS A 384 5.46 14.44 -24.73
N ILE A 385 4.18 14.56 -24.39
CA ILE A 385 3.09 14.76 -25.35
C ILE A 385 3.02 16.22 -25.81
N LEU A 386 3.16 17.17 -24.87
CA LEU A 386 3.18 18.60 -25.19
C LEU A 386 4.54 18.97 -25.76
N GLY A 387 5.55 19.14 -24.90
CA GLY A 387 6.91 19.50 -25.33
C GLY A 387 7.00 20.88 -25.99
N ASN A 388 8.23 21.35 -26.18
CA ASN A 388 8.47 22.73 -26.62
C ASN A 388 7.98 23.01 -28.04
N ASN A 389 8.06 22.03 -28.95
CA ASN A 389 7.60 22.22 -30.33
C ASN A 389 6.10 22.50 -30.40
N VAL A 390 5.27 21.67 -29.75
CA VAL A 390 3.81 21.86 -29.73
C VAL A 390 3.45 23.15 -29.01
N MET A 391 4.09 23.41 -27.86
CA MET A 391 3.78 24.59 -27.08
C MET A 391 4.18 25.88 -27.80
N ASN A 392 5.27 25.91 -28.55
CA ASN A 392 5.62 27.04 -29.41
C ASN A 392 4.65 27.19 -30.58
N GLN A 393 4.16 26.09 -31.18
CA GLN A 393 3.11 26.18 -32.20
C GLN A 393 1.81 26.83 -31.68
N ILE A 394 1.50 26.66 -30.39
CA ILE A 394 0.32 27.26 -29.75
C ILE A 394 0.60 28.71 -29.33
N TYR A 395 1.65 28.93 -28.55
CA TYR A 395 1.95 30.19 -27.87
C TYR A 395 2.76 31.18 -28.70
N GLU A 396 3.35 30.75 -29.81
CA GLU A 396 4.12 31.59 -30.75
C GLU A 396 3.47 31.60 -32.15
N ALA A 397 2.23 31.12 -32.28
CA ALA A 397 1.51 30.91 -33.54
C ALA A 397 1.49 32.15 -34.46
N ARG A 398 1.38 33.35 -33.86
CA ARG A 398 1.33 34.64 -34.57
C ARG A 398 2.59 35.49 -34.37
N CYS A 399 3.67 34.92 -33.82
CA CYS A 399 4.88 35.68 -33.50
C CYS A 399 5.43 36.45 -34.71
N SER A 400 5.54 35.77 -35.86
CA SER A 400 6.04 36.40 -37.11
C SER A 400 5.11 37.49 -37.63
N ALA A 401 3.78 37.34 -37.46
CA ALA A 401 2.80 38.33 -37.89
C ALA A 401 2.80 39.59 -36.99
N GLU A 402 3.13 39.43 -35.70
CA GLU A 402 3.26 40.53 -34.73
C GLU A 402 4.63 41.22 -34.79
N GLY A 403 5.54 40.78 -35.68
CA GLY A 403 6.87 41.37 -35.87
C GLY A 403 7.80 41.24 -34.65
N ARG A 404 7.46 40.38 -33.68
CA ARG A 404 8.31 40.12 -32.50
C ARG A 404 9.37 39.06 -32.84
N VAL A 405 10.56 39.23 -32.27
CA VAL A 405 11.68 38.29 -32.40
C VAL A 405 11.90 37.60 -31.06
N LYS A 406 12.01 36.28 -31.10
CA LYS A 406 12.30 35.45 -29.94
C LYS A 406 13.72 35.75 -29.41
N PRO A 407 13.90 35.96 -28.09
CA PRO A 407 15.23 36.20 -27.53
C PRO A 407 16.13 34.98 -27.71
N GLY A 408 17.44 35.20 -27.79
CA GLY A 408 18.44 34.12 -27.86
C GLY A 408 19.00 33.76 -26.50
N ALA A 409 19.86 32.73 -26.44
CA ALA A 409 20.53 32.31 -25.20
C ALA A 409 21.38 33.45 -24.59
N ALA A 410 22.00 34.28 -25.44
CA ALA A 410 22.82 35.43 -25.04
C ALA A 410 22.03 36.73 -24.78
N SER A 411 20.71 36.76 -25.03
CA SER A 411 19.88 37.94 -24.73
C SER A 411 19.90 38.26 -23.24
N VAL A 412 19.78 39.54 -22.91
CA VAL A 412 19.74 39.98 -21.51
C VAL A 412 18.47 39.47 -20.82
N ARG A 413 18.56 39.21 -19.51
CA ARG A 413 17.45 38.69 -18.70
C ARG A 413 16.16 39.50 -18.85
N ALA A 414 16.25 40.81 -18.94
CA ALA A 414 15.09 41.70 -19.08
C ALA A 414 14.30 41.43 -20.37
N GLU A 415 14.99 41.20 -21.49
CA GLU A 415 14.35 40.83 -22.76
C GLU A 415 13.66 39.47 -22.68
N LYS A 416 14.33 38.48 -22.06
CA LYS A 416 13.73 37.16 -21.80
C LYS A 416 12.49 37.28 -20.92
N GLU A 417 12.51 38.16 -19.93
CA GLU A 417 11.36 38.39 -19.04
C GLU A 417 10.18 39.04 -19.75
N THR A 418 10.42 40.07 -20.56
CA THR A 418 9.37 40.68 -21.39
C THR A 418 8.77 39.64 -22.33
N TRP A 419 9.59 38.86 -23.03
CA TRP A 419 9.13 37.82 -23.93
C TRP A 419 8.25 36.76 -23.22
N ILE A 420 8.70 36.26 -22.08
CA ILE A 420 7.97 35.24 -21.29
C ILE A 420 6.62 35.80 -20.81
N LYS A 421 6.55 37.07 -20.40
CA LYS A 421 5.29 37.73 -20.02
C LYS A 421 4.35 37.87 -21.20
N GLU A 422 4.82 38.34 -22.34
CA GLU A 422 4.02 38.45 -23.57
C GLU A 422 3.48 37.09 -24.03
N LYS A 423 4.31 36.06 -23.92
CA LYS A 423 3.97 34.69 -24.32
C LYS A 423 2.91 34.08 -23.41
N TYR A 424 3.13 34.02 -22.09
CA TYR A 424 2.26 33.23 -21.19
C TYR A 424 1.24 34.05 -20.40
N VAL A 425 1.54 35.31 -20.06
CA VAL A 425 0.64 36.18 -19.29
C VAL A 425 -0.34 36.86 -20.23
N GLU A 426 0.20 37.57 -21.23
CA GLU A 426 -0.60 38.35 -22.18
C GLU A 426 -1.15 37.48 -23.31
N LYS A 427 -0.55 36.29 -23.54
CA LYS A 427 -0.92 35.37 -24.62
C LYS A 427 -0.91 36.05 -25.99
N ARG A 428 0.01 37.01 -26.16
CA ARG A 428 0.03 37.98 -27.25
C ARG A 428 0.08 37.34 -28.64
N PHE A 429 0.74 36.19 -28.76
CA PHE A 429 0.96 35.52 -30.05
C PHE A 429 0.03 34.33 -30.28
N VAL A 430 -0.90 34.03 -29.36
CA VAL A 430 -1.85 32.94 -29.51
C VAL A 430 -2.85 33.29 -30.62
N SER A 431 -3.16 32.31 -31.47
CA SER A 431 -4.17 32.49 -32.53
C SER A 431 -5.57 32.61 -31.92
N ASP A 432 -6.12 33.83 -31.93
CA ASP A 432 -7.52 34.09 -31.61
C ASP A 432 -8.39 33.86 -32.86
N ARG A 433 -8.97 32.67 -33.00
CA ARG A 433 -9.89 32.34 -34.10
C ARG A 433 -11.30 32.96 -33.94
N GLY A 434 -11.48 33.97 -33.08
CA GLY A 434 -12.76 34.69 -32.94
C GLY A 434 -13.87 33.90 -32.22
N LEU A 435 -13.52 32.80 -31.53
CA LEU A 435 -14.45 31.88 -30.85
C LEU A 435 -14.25 31.88 -29.33
N LYS A 436 -14.02 33.06 -28.73
CA LYS A 436 -13.85 33.18 -27.27
C LYS A 436 -15.03 32.61 -26.48
N GLY A 437 -16.24 32.72 -27.01
CA GLY A 437 -17.45 32.20 -26.38
C GLY A 437 -17.54 30.66 -26.27
N ASP A 438 -16.73 29.92 -27.04
CA ASP A 438 -16.80 28.45 -27.10
C ASP A 438 -15.51 27.77 -26.61
N ALA A 439 -14.57 28.53 -26.04
CA ALA A 439 -13.30 27.99 -25.55
C ALA A 439 -13.50 26.96 -24.42
N GLY A 440 -14.43 27.22 -23.50
CA GLY A 440 -14.80 26.29 -22.43
C GLY A 440 -15.36 24.96 -22.95
N ARG A 441 -16.25 24.99 -23.95
CA ARG A 441 -16.79 23.77 -24.57
C ARG A 441 -15.68 22.97 -25.24
N ARG A 442 -14.80 23.63 -25.98
CA ARG A 442 -13.68 22.97 -26.65
C ARG A 442 -12.72 22.33 -25.64
N LEU A 443 -12.49 22.98 -24.50
CA LEU A 443 -11.75 22.37 -23.40
C LEU A 443 -12.45 21.13 -22.86
N TYR A 444 -13.78 21.17 -22.65
CA TYR A 444 -14.54 20.00 -22.23
C TYR A 444 -14.45 18.84 -23.23
N GLN A 445 -14.71 19.10 -24.51
CA GLN A 445 -14.69 18.06 -25.55
C GLN A 445 -13.29 17.46 -25.71
N ALA A 446 -12.24 18.29 -25.68
CA ALA A 446 -10.86 17.83 -25.71
C ALA A 446 -10.51 16.99 -24.48
N ALA A 447 -11.00 17.38 -23.30
CA ALA A 447 -10.79 16.64 -22.06
C ALA A 447 -11.48 15.26 -22.09
N GLU A 448 -12.72 15.19 -22.58
CA GLU A 448 -13.46 13.93 -22.76
C GLU A 448 -12.79 13.00 -23.79
N ALA A 449 -12.22 13.56 -24.86
CA ALA A 449 -11.44 12.80 -25.83
C ALA A 449 -10.01 12.44 -25.35
N GLY A 450 -9.52 13.06 -24.28
CA GLY A 450 -8.15 12.93 -23.80
C GLY A 450 -7.07 13.60 -24.68
N ASP A 451 -7.45 14.58 -25.52
CA ASP A 451 -6.54 15.30 -26.41
C ASP A 451 -5.88 16.49 -25.67
N LEU A 452 -4.69 16.23 -25.14
CA LEU A 452 -3.90 17.20 -24.38
C LEU A 452 -3.50 18.43 -25.19
N VAL A 453 -3.27 18.29 -26.49
CA VAL A 453 -2.84 19.41 -27.35
C VAL A 453 -4.02 20.36 -27.58
N ALA A 454 -5.21 19.81 -27.84
CA ALA A 454 -6.43 20.58 -27.94
C ALA A 454 -6.80 21.24 -26.60
N MET A 455 -6.60 20.55 -25.47
CA MET A 455 -6.79 21.12 -24.13
C MET A 455 -5.85 22.31 -23.88
N ALA A 456 -4.55 22.15 -24.15
CA ALA A 456 -3.56 23.23 -24.01
C ALA A 456 -3.88 24.42 -24.92
N THR A 457 -4.33 24.15 -26.15
CA THR A 457 -4.77 25.18 -27.10
C THR A 457 -5.98 25.95 -26.58
N ALA A 458 -6.99 25.26 -26.04
CA ALA A 458 -8.17 25.90 -25.47
C ALA A 458 -7.82 26.79 -24.26
N LEU A 459 -6.94 26.34 -23.37
CA LEU A 459 -6.44 27.15 -22.25
C LEU A 459 -5.65 28.36 -22.73
N ALA A 460 -4.79 28.20 -23.73
CA ALA A 460 -4.05 29.31 -24.34
C ALA A 460 -5.00 30.35 -24.94
N GLN A 461 -6.12 29.93 -25.53
CA GLN A 461 -7.15 30.81 -26.09
C GLN A 461 -8.10 31.42 -25.06
N GLY A 462 -7.91 31.12 -23.76
CA GLY A 462 -8.66 31.76 -22.67
C GLY A 462 -9.81 30.92 -22.11
N ALA A 463 -9.88 29.62 -22.37
CA ALA A 463 -10.82 28.74 -21.69
C ALA A 463 -10.58 28.77 -20.17
N GLU A 464 -11.66 28.92 -19.40
CA GLU A 464 -11.60 28.81 -17.94
C GLU A 464 -11.65 27.33 -17.52
N VAL A 465 -10.65 26.90 -16.76
CA VAL A 465 -10.47 25.48 -16.35
C VAL A 465 -11.70 24.94 -15.59
N ASN A 466 -12.37 25.80 -14.82
CA ASN A 466 -13.51 25.46 -13.98
C ASN A 466 -14.86 25.90 -14.57
N GLN A 467 -14.90 26.25 -15.86
CA GLN A 467 -16.15 26.63 -16.52
C GLN A 467 -17.13 25.46 -16.51
N SER A 468 -18.36 25.73 -16.06
CA SER A 468 -19.47 24.78 -16.11
C SER A 468 -20.17 24.89 -17.46
N ILE A 469 -20.33 23.77 -18.17
CA ILE A 469 -20.92 23.72 -19.50
C ILE A 469 -22.41 23.34 -19.38
N GLY A 470 -23.29 24.30 -19.68
CA GLY A 470 -24.73 24.14 -19.52
C GLY A 470 -25.32 23.00 -20.35
N GLU A 471 -24.91 22.83 -21.62
CA GLU A 471 -25.43 21.73 -22.46
C GLU A 471 -24.99 20.35 -21.97
N GLU A 472 -23.89 20.27 -21.23
CA GLU A 472 -23.36 19.04 -20.64
C GLU A 472 -23.82 18.86 -19.18
N ALA A 473 -25.04 19.32 -18.87
CA ALA A 473 -25.62 19.27 -17.54
C ALA A 473 -24.73 19.91 -16.44
N GLY A 474 -24.02 20.99 -16.77
CA GLY A 474 -23.16 21.73 -15.86
C GLY A 474 -21.82 21.06 -15.54
N ARG A 475 -21.38 20.09 -16.35
CA ARG A 475 -20.07 19.45 -16.17
C ARG A 475 -18.92 20.41 -16.47
N THR A 476 -17.79 20.19 -15.78
CA THR A 476 -16.51 20.86 -16.07
C THR A 476 -15.61 19.96 -16.91
N ALA A 477 -14.54 20.52 -17.46
CA ALA A 477 -13.54 19.75 -18.20
C ALA A 477 -12.95 18.58 -17.40
N LEU A 478 -12.82 18.72 -16.08
CA LEU A 478 -12.32 17.62 -15.22
C LEU A 478 -13.31 16.46 -15.14
N ILE A 479 -14.62 16.75 -15.11
CA ILE A 479 -15.65 15.71 -15.17
C ILE A 479 -15.65 15.05 -16.55
N GLY A 480 -15.47 15.83 -17.63
CA GLY A 480 -15.30 15.30 -18.99
C GLY A 480 -14.11 14.33 -19.10
N ALA A 481 -12.94 14.72 -18.60
CA ALA A 481 -11.75 13.84 -18.56
C ALA A 481 -11.99 12.55 -17.76
N ALA A 482 -12.73 12.64 -16.65
CA ALA A 482 -13.10 11.49 -15.83
C ALA A 482 -14.09 10.55 -16.56
N VAL A 483 -15.02 11.09 -17.35
CA VAL A 483 -15.91 10.28 -18.23
C VAL A 483 -15.09 9.59 -19.32
N GLY A 484 -14.16 10.32 -19.95
CA GLY A 484 -13.27 9.80 -20.99
C GLY A 484 -12.22 8.80 -20.51
N GLY A 485 -12.00 8.67 -19.20
CA GLY A 485 -11.03 7.75 -18.61
C GLY A 485 -9.57 8.13 -18.85
N SER A 486 -9.28 9.40 -19.16
CA SER A 486 -7.92 9.86 -19.46
C SER A 486 -7.22 10.41 -18.22
N LEU A 487 -6.39 9.57 -17.58
CA LEU A 487 -5.59 9.96 -16.41
C LEU A 487 -4.69 11.17 -16.69
N SER A 488 -4.07 11.22 -17.89
CA SER A 488 -3.23 12.35 -18.28
C SER A 488 -4.03 13.64 -18.45
N ALA A 489 -5.26 13.58 -18.96
CA ALA A 489 -6.13 14.75 -19.05
C ALA A 489 -6.57 15.25 -17.67
N CYS A 490 -6.89 14.34 -16.74
CA CYS A 490 -7.16 14.67 -15.34
C CYS A 490 -5.95 15.36 -14.69
N GLU A 491 -4.75 14.78 -14.80
CA GLU A 491 -3.52 15.36 -14.26
C GLU A 491 -3.23 16.74 -14.85
N PHE A 492 -3.38 16.92 -16.16
CA PHE A 492 -3.19 18.21 -16.81
C PHE A 492 -4.13 19.29 -16.27
N LEU A 493 -5.41 18.97 -16.07
CA LEU A 493 -6.41 19.89 -15.53
C LEU A 493 -6.14 20.22 -14.05
N LEU A 494 -5.77 19.23 -13.23
CA LEU A 494 -5.40 19.42 -11.83
C LEU A 494 -4.14 20.29 -11.70
N LEU A 495 -3.14 20.06 -12.56
CA LEU A 495 -1.96 20.92 -12.66
C LEU A 495 -2.33 22.36 -13.05
N ASN A 496 -3.41 22.57 -13.78
CA ASN A 496 -3.96 23.89 -14.13
C ASN A 496 -5.11 24.36 -13.21
N ARG A 497 -5.18 23.85 -11.96
CA ARG A 497 -6.10 24.28 -10.89
C ARG A 497 -7.59 23.98 -11.13
N ALA A 498 -7.88 22.83 -11.75
CA ALA A 498 -9.24 22.30 -11.76
C ALA A 498 -9.73 21.99 -10.33
N ASN A 499 -10.97 22.37 -10.04
CA ASN A 499 -11.63 22.11 -8.78
C ASN A 499 -12.17 20.68 -8.76
N VAL A 500 -11.47 19.80 -8.06
CA VAL A 500 -11.85 18.39 -7.89
C VAL A 500 -13.22 18.20 -7.22
N ASN A 501 -13.68 19.19 -6.44
CA ASN A 501 -14.93 19.12 -5.69
C ASN A 501 -16.13 19.71 -6.47
N HIS A 502 -15.93 20.15 -7.71
CA HIS A 502 -17.05 20.66 -8.52
C HIS A 502 -18.09 19.57 -8.76
N ARG A 503 -19.36 19.92 -8.66
CA ARG A 503 -20.50 19.03 -8.89
C ARG A 503 -21.34 19.55 -10.06
N ASP A 504 -21.71 18.65 -10.96
CA ASP A 504 -22.61 18.94 -12.06
C ASP A 504 -24.06 19.19 -11.58
N LEU A 505 -24.99 19.49 -12.49
CA LEU A 505 -26.40 19.75 -12.16
C LEU A 505 -27.13 18.53 -11.56
N ARG A 506 -26.55 17.32 -11.65
CA ARG A 506 -27.04 16.10 -10.99
C ARG A 506 -26.38 15.87 -9.63
N GLY A 507 -25.53 16.78 -9.17
CA GLY A 507 -24.78 16.65 -7.93
C GLY A 507 -23.59 15.69 -8.03
N GLN A 508 -23.20 15.25 -9.22
CA GLN A 508 -22.11 14.30 -9.44
C GLN A 508 -20.78 15.05 -9.64
N GLY A 509 -19.74 14.60 -8.95
CA GLY A 509 -18.36 15.08 -9.14
C GLY A 509 -17.54 14.19 -10.07
N ALA A 510 -16.29 14.58 -10.36
CA ALA A 510 -15.40 13.84 -11.26
C ALA A 510 -15.22 12.36 -10.86
N LEU A 511 -15.06 12.08 -9.56
CA LEU A 511 -14.93 10.71 -9.05
C LEU A 511 -16.19 9.86 -9.30
N HIS A 512 -17.39 10.46 -9.19
CA HIS A 512 -18.64 9.75 -9.45
C HIS A 512 -18.77 9.42 -10.95
N ALA A 513 -18.33 10.34 -11.82
CA ALA A 513 -18.35 10.13 -13.25
C ALA A 513 -17.36 9.05 -13.71
N ALA A 514 -16.14 9.03 -13.15
CA ALA A 514 -15.16 7.96 -13.39
C ALA A 514 -15.70 6.59 -12.94
N ALA A 515 -16.25 6.50 -11.73
CA ALA A 515 -16.81 5.26 -11.20
C ALA A 515 -18.01 4.76 -12.04
N ALA A 516 -18.90 5.66 -12.47
CA ALA A 516 -20.03 5.33 -13.32
C ALA A 516 -19.61 4.85 -14.72
N ALA A 517 -18.50 5.38 -15.25
CA ALA A 517 -17.92 4.97 -16.53
C ALA A 517 -17.02 3.71 -16.42
N GLY A 518 -16.80 3.17 -15.21
CA GLY A 518 -16.00 1.98 -14.96
C GLY A 518 -14.49 2.21 -14.91
N HIS A 519 -14.04 3.47 -14.75
CA HIS A 519 -12.63 3.82 -14.64
C HIS A 519 -12.19 3.82 -13.18
N THR A 520 -11.25 2.94 -12.81
CA THR A 520 -10.79 2.75 -11.41
C THR A 520 -9.33 3.15 -11.18
N GLY A 521 -8.71 3.79 -12.17
CA GLY A 521 -7.28 4.14 -12.20
C GLY A 521 -6.96 5.56 -11.76
#